data_AF-A0AA41X7E0-F1
#
_entry.id   AF-A0AA41X7E0-F1
#
_cell.length_a   1.000
_cell.length_b   1.000
_cell.length_c   1.000
_cell.angle_alpha   90.00
_cell.angle_beta   90.00
_cell.angle_gamma   90.00
#
_symmetry.space_group_name_H-M   'P 1'
#
loop_
_entity.id
_entity.type
_entity.pdbx_description
1 polymer ?
#
loop_
_entity_poly.entity_id
_entity_poly.type
_entity_poly.pdbx_seq_one_letter_code
_entity_poly.pdbx_strand_id
1 'polypeptide(L)'
;VMHSGTHIDAPAHVVEGTPFMDQMPLPRFFGTGVVVSIPKQKWEVITAEDLENATPKIKEGDIVIINTGWHHTYADSSEYYHYGP
;
A
#
# COMPACT_ATOMS: atom_id res chain seq x y z
N VAL A 1 19.00 -3.32 -5.36
CA VAL A 1 17.62 -2.79 -5.55
C VAL A 1 16.75 -3.50 -4.55
N MET A 2 16.13 -2.79 -3.60
CA MET A 2 15.33 -3.40 -2.51
C MET A 2 13.81 -3.37 -2.80
N HIS A 3 13.38 -2.72 -3.89
CA HIS A 3 11.98 -2.54 -4.26
C HIS A 3 11.73 -3.18 -5.63
N SER A 4 11.01 -4.29 -5.67
CA SER A 4 10.73 -5.03 -6.91
C SER A 4 9.45 -5.84 -6.73
N GLY A 5 8.46 -5.58 -7.58
CA GLY A 5 7.15 -6.23 -7.50
C GLY A 5 6.44 -5.99 -6.16
N THR A 6 5.68 -6.97 -5.70
CA THR A 6 5.09 -6.95 -4.35
C THR A 6 6.19 -7.05 -3.30
N HIS A 7 6.36 -5.98 -2.52
CA HIS A 7 7.42 -5.84 -1.52
C HIS A 7 6.90 -5.13 -0.26
N ILE A 8 7.79 -4.88 0.70
CA ILE A 8 7.49 -4.17 1.94
C ILE A 8 8.58 -3.15 2.24
N ASP A 9 8.18 -1.98 2.73
CA ASP A 9 9.08 -0.91 3.11
C ASP A 9 9.22 -0.83 4.63
N ALA A 10 10.46 -0.70 5.11
CA ALA A 10 10.74 -0.36 6.51
C ALA A 10 10.69 1.17 6.70
N PRO A 11 10.41 1.68 7.91
CA PRO A 11 10.40 3.12 8.19
C PRO A 11 11.68 3.86 7.74
N ALA A 12 12.84 3.20 7.91
CA ALA A 12 14.14 3.72 7.50
C ALA A 12 14.24 4.06 6.01
N HIS A 13 13.32 3.54 5.18
CA HIS A 13 13.26 3.85 3.75
C HIS A 13 13.05 5.34 3.46
N VAL A 14 12.30 6.03 4.32
CA VAL A 14 11.93 7.45 4.11
C VAL A 14 12.21 8.35 5.32
N VAL A 15 12.40 7.79 6.52
CA VAL A 15 12.66 8.58 7.74
C VAL A 15 14.01 8.18 8.35
N GLU A 16 14.95 9.12 8.37
CA GLU A 16 16.26 8.93 8.98
C GLU A 16 16.13 8.59 10.48
N GLY A 17 16.98 7.67 10.96
CA GLY A 17 17.03 7.26 12.37
C GLY A 17 15.89 6.33 12.82
N THR A 18 15.04 5.86 11.90
CA THR A 18 13.99 4.87 12.21
C THR A 18 14.44 3.44 11.88
N PRO A 19 13.74 2.39 12.36
CA PRO A 19 14.19 1.01 12.22
C PRO A 19 14.31 0.51 10.76
N PHE A 20 15.37 -0.26 10.50
CA PHE A 20 15.52 -1.09 9.30
C PHE A 20 14.68 -2.37 9.39
N MET A 21 14.54 -3.09 8.27
CA MET A 21 13.67 -4.27 8.18
C MET A 21 14.01 -5.35 9.20
N ASP A 22 15.30 -5.60 9.45
CA ASP A 22 15.80 -6.56 10.43
C ASP A 22 15.54 -6.15 11.88
N GLN A 23 15.19 -4.89 12.12
CA GLN A 23 14.91 -4.32 13.44
C GLN A 23 13.41 -4.21 13.73
N MET A 24 12.55 -4.48 12.73
CA MET A 24 11.10 -4.38 12.88
C MET A 24 10.58 -5.53 13.78
N PRO A 25 9.73 -5.23 14.78
CA PRO A 25 9.21 -6.26 15.66
C PRO A 25 8.20 -7.15 14.92
N LEU A 26 8.33 -8.48 15.07
CA LEU A 26 7.51 -9.48 14.38
C LEU A 26 5.98 -9.22 14.42
N PRO A 27 5.39 -8.73 15.53
CA PRO A 27 3.96 -8.41 15.57
C PRO A 27 3.47 -7.36 14.56
N ARG A 28 4.36 -6.61 13.89
CA ARG A 28 3.97 -5.66 12.85
C ARG A 28 3.67 -6.30 11.49
N PHE A 29 4.04 -7.57 11.30
CA PHE A 29 3.88 -8.25 10.00
C PHE A 29 2.59 -9.08 9.90
N PHE A 30 1.76 -9.10 10.94
CA PHE A 30 0.51 -9.83 10.95
C PHE A 30 -0.57 -9.08 11.74
N GLY A 31 -1.82 -9.20 11.30
CA GLY A 31 -2.95 -8.52 11.88
C GLY A 31 -4.20 -8.71 11.04
N THR A 32 -5.29 -8.05 11.44
CA THR A 32 -6.51 -8.00 10.64
C THR A 32 -6.25 -7.17 9.38
N GLY A 33 -6.47 -7.75 8.21
CA GLY A 33 -6.42 -7.02 6.94
C GLY A 33 -7.82 -6.58 6.52
N VAL A 34 -7.96 -5.32 6.09
CA VAL A 34 -9.18 -4.82 5.45
C VAL A 34 -8.87 -4.38 4.03
N VAL A 35 -9.65 -4.90 3.07
CA VAL A 35 -9.54 -4.50 1.67
C VAL A 35 -10.67 -3.54 1.37
N VAL A 36 -10.33 -2.32 0.97
CA VAL A 36 -11.29 -1.28 0.58
C VAL A 36 -11.16 -1.00 -0.92
N SER A 37 -12.29 -0.98 -1.62
CA SER A 37 -12.31 -0.70 -3.06
C SER A 37 -12.46 0.80 -3.29
N ILE A 38 -11.41 1.43 -3.81
CA ILE A 38 -11.35 2.87 -4.10
C ILE A 38 -10.75 3.01 -5.51
N PRO A 39 -11.54 2.75 -6.58
CA PRO A 39 -11.04 2.85 -7.94
C PRO A 39 -10.63 4.28 -8.26
N LYS A 40 -9.49 4.43 -8.94
CA LYS A 40 -8.91 5.72 -9.31
C LYS A 40 -8.33 5.64 -10.71
N GLN A 41 -8.40 6.74 -11.45
CA GLN A 41 -7.69 6.94 -12.69
C GLN A 41 -6.23 7.29 -12.44
N LYS A 42 -5.43 7.27 -13.50
CA LYS A 42 -4.01 7.60 -13.46
C LYS A 42 -3.78 8.95 -12.77
N TRP A 43 -2.99 8.92 -11.70
CA TRP A 43 -2.61 10.08 -10.87
C TRP A 43 -3.74 10.77 -10.10
N GLU A 44 -4.91 10.15 -9.99
CA GLU A 44 -5.93 10.64 -9.06
C GLU A 44 -5.52 10.35 -7.62
N VAL A 45 -5.80 11.32 -6.75
CA VAL A 45 -5.43 11.24 -5.34
C VAL A 45 -6.49 10.45 -4.56
N ILE A 46 -6.03 9.57 -3.69
CA ILE A 46 -6.86 8.98 -2.63
C ILE A 46 -6.93 9.99 -1.48
N THR A 47 -8.15 10.40 -1.15
CA THR A 47 -8.44 11.44 -0.15
C THR A 47 -8.85 10.84 1.19
N ALA A 48 -8.86 11.66 2.25
CA ALA A 48 -9.41 11.24 3.54
C ALA A 48 -10.89 10.85 3.43
N GLU A 49 -11.69 11.58 2.64
CA GLU A 49 -13.11 11.29 2.40
C GLU A 49 -13.30 9.91 1.76
N ASP A 50 -12.43 9.51 0.83
CA ASP A 50 -12.48 8.16 0.24
C ASP A 50 -12.33 7.07 1.33
N LEU A 51 -11.44 7.28 2.30
CA LEU A 51 -11.19 6.35 3.41
C LEU A 51 -12.32 6.35 4.44
N GLU A 52 -12.90 7.52 4.75
CA GLU A 52 -14.04 7.66 5.67
C GLU A 52 -15.30 6.98 5.12
N ASN A 53 -15.51 7.09 3.80
CA ASN A 53 -16.64 6.50 3.09
C ASN A 53 -16.39 5.03 2.69
N ALA A 54 -15.18 4.52 2.85
CA ALA A 54 -14.83 3.15 2.49
C ALA A 54 -15.68 2.11 3.24
N THR A 55 -15.96 1.01 2.55
CA THR A 55 -16.59 -0.19 3.11
C THR A 55 -15.79 -1.43 2.72
N PRO A 56 -15.53 -2.36 3.66
CA PRO A 56 -15.86 -2.34 5.10
C PRO A 56 -15.20 -1.19 5.86
N LYS A 57 -15.73 -0.83 7.05
CA LYS A 57 -15.16 0.24 7.88
C LYS A 57 -13.77 -0.15 8.37
N ILE A 58 -12.80 0.75 8.17
CA ILE A 58 -11.44 0.65 8.68
C ILE A 58 -11.45 0.88 10.20
N LYS A 59 -10.72 0.05 10.94
CA LYS A 59 -10.58 0.15 12.40
C LYS A 59 -9.12 0.34 12.79
N GLU A 60 -8.92 0.84 14.00
CA GLU A 60 -7.58 0.95 14.58
C GLU A 60 -6.90 -0.44 14.63
N GLY A 61 -5.65 -0.49 14.15
CA GLY A 61 -4.86 -1.72 14.08
C GLY A 61 -5.04 -2.54 12.81
N ASP A 62 -5.96 -2.16 11.91
CA ASP A 62 -6.10 -2.84 10.62
C ASP A 62 -4.91 -2.57 9.70
N ILE A 63 -4.49 -3.60 8.97
CA ILE A 63 -3.66 -3.49 7.78
C ILE A 63 -4.59 -3.12 6.63
N VAL A 64 -4.57 -1.86 6.22
CA VAL A 64 -5.45 -1.34 5.17
C VAL A 64 -4.85 -1.60 3.80
N ILE A 65 -5.57 -2.34 2.96
CA ILE A 65 -5.24 -2.59 1.56
C ILE A 65 -6.20 -1.80 0.69
N ILE A 66 -5.69 -0.82 -0.04
CA ILE A 66 -6.48 -0.01 -0.97
C ILE A 66 -6.45 -0.66 -2.35
N ASN A 67 -7.60 -1.15 -2.81
CA ASN A 67 -7.75 -1.68 -4.16
C ASN A 67 -8.21 -0.56 -5.11
N THR A 68 -7.28 -0.04 -5.90
CA THR A 68 -7.57 0.92 -6.97
C THR A 68 -7.93 0.28 -8.31
N GLY A 69 -7.79 -1.05 -8.43
CA GLY A 69 -7.88 -1.79 -9.68
C GLY A 69 -6.56 -1.89 -10.46
N TRP A 70 -5.49 -1.22 -10.00
CA TRP A 70 -4.20 -1.19 -10.73
C TRP A 70 -3.57 -2.56 -10.97
N HIS A 71 -3.81 -3.53 -10.08
CA HIS A 71 -3.30 -4.88 -10.24
C HIS A 71 -3.74 -5.58 -11.55
N HIS A 72 -4.81 -5.11 -12.20
CA HIS A 72 -5.24 -5.61 -13.51
C HIS A 72 -4.29 -5.24 -14.65
N THR A 73 -3.42 -4.24 -14.48
CA THR A 73 -2.42 -3.85 -15.50
C THR A 73 -1.12 -4.63 -15.36
N TYR A 74 -1.03 -5.59 -14.42
CA TYR A 74 0.18 -6.40 -14.19
C TYR A 74 0.61 -7.15 -15.47
N ALA A 75 1.67 -6.65 -16.08
CA ALA A 75 2.25 -7.16 -17.30
C ALA A 75 3.68 -6.66 -17.46
N ASP A 76 4.45 -7.30 -18.36
CA ASP A 76 5.72 -6.75 -18.82
C ASP A 76 5.48 -5.58 -19.78
N SER A 77 5.09 -4.44 -19.22
CA SER A 77 4.64 -3.27 -19.98
C SER A 77 5.13 -1.97 -19.38
N SER A 78 5.22 -0.93 -20.22
CA SER A 78 5.51 0.42 -19.76
C SER A 78 4.40 0.96 -18.87
N GLU A 79 3.15 0.61 -19.14
CA GLU A 79 1.99 0.95 -18.32
C GLU A 79 2.20 0.52 -16.87
N TYR A 80 2.57 -0.73 -16.63
CA TYR A 80 2.78 -1.25 -15.28
C TYR A 80 4.04 -0.68 -14.62
N TYR A 81 5.19 -0.73 -15.29
CA TYR A 81 6.49 -0.42 -14.66
C TYR A 81 6.83 1.07 -14.60
N HIS A 82 6.31 1.91 -15.50
CA HIS A 82 6.65 3.34 -15.56
C HIS A 82 5.54 4.25 -15.02
N TYR A 83 4.31 3.75 -14.96
CA TYR A 83 3.15 4.54 -14.56
C TYR A 83 2.36 3.92 -13.41
N GLY A 84 2.94 2.91 -12.74
CA GLY A 84 2.42 2.41 -11.47
C GLY A 84 2.32 3.51 -10.41
N PRO A 85 1.34 3.39 -9.49
CA PRO A 85 1.24 4.29 -8.34
C PRO A 85 2.45 4.18 -7.41
#